data_AF-A0A2K1PAN4-F1
#
_entry.id   AF-A0A2K1PAN4-F1
#
_cell.length_a   1.000
_cell.length_b   1.000
_cell.length_c   1.000
_cell.angle_alpha   90.00
_cell.angle_beta   90.00
_cell.angle_gamma   90.00
#
_symmetry.space_group_name_H-M   'P 1'
#
loop_
_entity.id
_entity.type
_entity.pdbx_description
1 polymer ?
#
loop_
_entity_poly.entity_id
_entity_poly.type
_entity_poly.pdbx_seq_one_letter_code
_entity_poly.pdbx_strand_id
1 'polypeptide(L)'
;MWVGTDSHARDGHVTFATAIVIYKVGNGATYFYYVTHERRSYDMYSRLIKEAEFSLNTAEFIENHLNLIKPEIHLDIGLNGRSKEVFSVITGYVKGLGYNYKIKPESFAATNVAHLYTK
;
A
#
# COMPACT_ATOMS: atom_id res chain seq x y z
N MET A 1 -5.79 -10.53 -3.83
CA MET A 1 -6.29 -9.35 -3.10
C MET A 1 -5.11 -8.50 -2.76
N TRP A 2 -5.23 -7.19 -2.88
CA TRP A 2 -4.13 -6.25 -2.70
C TRP A 2 -4.51 -5.19 -1.70
N VAL A 3 -3.56 -4.76 -0.89
CA VAL A 3 -3.75 -3.69 0.09
C VAL A 3 -2.60 -2.71 0.01
N GLY A 4 -2.89 -1.42 0.07
CA GLY A 4 -1.86 -0.41 0.24
C GLY A 4 -2.43 0.93 0.61
N THR A 5 -1.57 1.81 1.09
CA THR A 5 -1.93 3.11 1.62
C THR A 5 -1.10 4.17 0.93
N ASP A 6 -1.76 5.25 0.51
CA ASP A 6 -1.11 6.49 0.06
C ASP A 6 -1.42 7.61 1.06
N SER A 7 -0.60 8.65 1.08
CA SER A 7 -0.80 9.76 1.99
C SER A 7 -0.61 11.13 1.35
N HIS A 8 -1.42 12.08 1.81
CA HIS A 8 -1.35 13.47 1.40
C HIS A 8 -1.19 14.37 2.63
N ALA A 9 -0.11 15.17 2.64
CA ALA A 9 0.18 16.11 3.72
C ALA A 9 -0.14 17.54 3.28
N ARG A 10 -0.89 18.28 4.10
CA ARG A 10 -1.26 19.68 3.86
C ARG A 10 -1.48 20.39 5.19
N ASP A 11 -0.87 21.56 5.36
CA ASP A 11 -1.09 22.49 6.49
C ASP A 11 -0.99 21.83 7.89
N GLY A 12 -0.05 20.90 8.08
CA GLY A 12 0.14 20.18 9.36
C GLY A 12 -0.86 19.04 9.62
N HIS A 13 -1.69 18.73 8.62
CA HIS A 13 -2.56 17.56 8.59
C HIS A 13 -2.04 16.55 7.58
N VAL A 14 -2.16 15.27 7.90
CA VAL A 14 -1.89 14.17 6.96
C VAL A 14 -3.13 13.30 6.84
N THR A 15 -3.51 13.02 5.60
CA THR A 15 -4.59 12.13 5.25
C THR A 15 -3.98 10.86 4.68
N PHE A 16 -4.27 9.73 5.30
CA PHE A 16 -3.88 8.40 4.83
C PHE A 16 -5.11 7.73 4.21
N ALA A 17 -4.99 7.28 2.96
CA ALA A 17 -6.04 6.57 2.26
C ALA A 17 -5.58 5.13 2.02
N THR A 18 -6.24 4.17 2.67
CA THR A 18 -5.94 2.74 2.52
C THR A 18 -6.94 2.11 1.56
N ALA A 19 -6.44 1.48 0.51
CA ALA A 19 -7.23 0.79 -0.51
C ALA A 19 -7.09 -0.73 -0.36
N ILE A 20 -8.21 -1.43 -0.49
CA ILE A 20 -8.33 -2.89 -0.55
C ILE A 20 -8.89 -3.24 -1.92
N VAL A 21 -8.11 -3.92 -2.76
CA VAL A 21 -8.49 -4.28 -4.12
C VAL A 21 -8.67 -5.78 -4.26
N ILE A 22 -9.84 -6.16 -4.75
CA ILE A 22 -10.21 -7.53 -5.11
C ILE A 22 -10.20 -7.60 -6.63
N TYR A 23 -9.09 -8.10 -7.18
CA TYR A 23 -8.93 -8.32 -8.61
C TYR A 23 -9.34 -9.74 -8.98
N LYS A 24 -10.15 -9.89 -10.03
CA LYS A 24 -10.54 -11.17 -10.62
C LYS A 24 -10.14 -11.18 -12.09
N VAL A 25 -9.23 -12.08 -12.45
CA VAL A 25 -8.76 -12.22 -13.85
C VAL A 25 -9.95 -12.41 -14.79
N GLY A 26 -9.99 -11.62 -15.87
CA GLY A 26 -11.06 -11.63 -16.86
C GLY A 26 -12.38 -10.98 -16.43
N ASN A 27 -12.50 -10.48 -15.19
CA ASN A 27 -13.74 -9.89 -14.65
C ASN A 27 -13.53 -8.52 -13.99
N GLY A 28 -12.36 -7.91 -14.16
CA GLY A 28 -12.03 -6.61 -13.60
C GLY A 28 -11.65 -6.63 -12.12
N ALA A 29 -11.80 -5.47 -11.47
CA ALA A 29 -11.48 -5.27 -10.06
C ALA A 29 -12.63 -4.56 -9.35
N THR A 30 -12.85 -4.92 -8.09
CA THR A 30 -13.61 -4.10 -7.13
C THR A 30 -12.64 -3.59 -6.08
N TYR A 31 -12.82 -2.34 -5.66
CA TYR A 31 -12.01 -1.76 -4.59
C TYR A 31 -12.87 -1.15 -3.51
N PHE A 32 -12.37 -1.23 -2.28
CA PHE A 32 -12.86 -0.52 -1.11
C PHE A 32 -11.74 0.37 -0.61
N TYR A 33 -12.08 1.47 0.03
CA TYR A 33 -11.07 2.29 0.69
C TYR A 33 -11.65 2.94 1.95
N TYR A 34 -10.76 3.27 2.86
CA TYR A 34 -11.08 4.10 4.01
C TYR A 34 -9.98 5.15 4.20
N VAL A 35 -10.32 6.21 4.93
CA VAL A 35 -9.44 7.36 5.11
C VAL A 35 -9.26 7.64 6.60
N THR A 36 -8.01 7.86 7.00
CA THR A 36 -7.62 8.29 8.35
C THR A 36 -6.99 9.67 8.28
N HIS A 37 -7.45 10.59 9.13
CA HIS A 37 -6.87 11.93 9.24
C HIS A 37 -6.08 12.07 10.54
N GLU A 38 -4.86 12.57 10.45
CA GLU A 38 -4.01 12.85 11.59
C GLU A 38 -3.55 14.31 11.58
N ARG A 39 -3.64 14.98 12.73
CA ARG A 39 -3.09 16.32 12.93
C ARG A 39 -1.67 16.20 13.49
N ARG A 40 -0.75 15.78 12.62
CA ARG A 40 0.66 15.60 12.94
C ARG A 40 1.51 15.91 11.71
N SER A 41 2.63 16.60 11.91
CA SER A 41 3.62 16.76 10.86
C SER A 41 4.48 15.50 10.77
N TYR A 42 4.60 14.95 9.57
CA TYR A 42 5.48 13.83 9.25
C TYR A 42 6.56 14.30 8.29
N ASP A 43 7.80 13.83 8.49
CA ASP A 43 8.77 13.84 7.40
C ASP A 43 8.45 12.75 6.38
N MET A 44 9.11 12.79 5.22
CA MET A 44 8.86 11.80 4.16
C MET A 44 9.09 10.37 4.64
N TYR A 45 10.13 10.15 5.45
CA TYR A 45 10.51 8.84 5.98
C TYR A 45 9.41 8.25 6.86
N SER A 46 9.00 8.98 7.89
CA SER A 46 8.00 8.54 8.86
C SER A 46 6.64 8.35 8.21
N ARG A 47 6.33 9.16 7.18
CA ARG A 47 5.09 9.04 6.43
C ARG A 47 5.03 7.74 5.61
N LEU A 48 6.11 7.37 4.93
CA LEU A 48 6.20 6.11 4.20
C LEU A 48 6.10 4.88 5.13
N ILE A 49 6.72 4.96 6.31
CA ILE A 49 6.55 3.90 7.32
C ILE A 49 5.09 3.80 7.76
N LYS A 50 4.43 4.94 7.98
CA LYS A 50 3.04 4.96 8.43
C LYS A 50 2.08 4.41 7.38
N GLU A 51 2.33 4.67 6.09
CA GLU A 51 1.61 4.04 4.98
C GLU A 51 1.77 2.51 4.99
N ALA A 52 3.00 2.01 5.19
CA ALA A 52 3.23 0.57 5.30
C ALA A 52 2.50 -0.05 6.51
N GLU A 53 2.54 0.63 7.66
CA GLU A 53 1.83 0.21 8.88
C GLU A 53 0.32 0.08 8.67
N PHE A 54 -0.34 1.10 8.10
CA PHE A 54 -1.77 1.03 7.80
C PHE A 54 -2.13 -0.10 6.83
N SER A 55 -1.26 -0.34 5.84
CA SER A 55 -1.44 -1.41 4.87
C SER A 55 -1.34 -2.79 5.52
N LEU A 56 -0.34 -2.98 6.40
CA LEU A 56 -0.11 -4.23 7.12
C LEU A 56 -1.21 -4.51 8.15
N ASN A 57 -1.63 -3.50 8.93
CA ASN A 57 -2.73 -3.65 9.89
C ASN A 57 -4.03 -4.05 9.19
N THR A 58 -4.30 -3.48 8.01
CA THR A 58 -5.45 -3.87 7.20
C THR A 58 -5.33 -5.29 6.67
N ALA A 59 -4.14 -5.68 6.20
CA ALA A 59 -3.93 -7.04 5.72
C ALA A 59 -4.09 -8.08 6.84
N GLU A 60 -3.60 -7.77 8.03
CA GLU A 60 -3.76 -8.61 9.24
C GLU A 60 -5.21 -8.71 9.67
N PHE A 61 -5.96 -7.60 9.64
CA PHE A 61 -7.39 -7.63 9.90
C PHE A 61 -8.12 -8.55 8.90
N ILE A 62 -7.81 -8.45 7.62
CA ILE A 62 -8.41 -9.30 6.57
C ILE A 62 -8.06 -10.78 6.77
N GLU A 63 -6.79 -11.10 7.05
CA GLU A 63 -6.32 -12.47 7.28
C GLU A 63 -6.96 -13.07 8.54
N ASN A 64 -6.87 -12.37 9.68
CA ASN A 64 -7.18 -12.95 10.99
C ASN A 64 -8.65 -12.77 11.43
N HIS A 65 -9.32 -11.70 11.01
CA HIS A 65 -10.69 -11.41 11.47
C HIS A 65 -11.74 -11.73 10.41
N LEU A 66 -11.40 -11.58 9.13
CA LEU A 66 -12.32 -11.92 8.03
C LEU A 66 -12.10 -13.34 7.49
N ASN A 67 -11.00 -14.01 7.88
CA ASN A 67 -10.61 -15.34 7.38
C ASN A 67 -10.56 -15.39 5.84
N LEU A 68 -10.11 -14.31 5.23
CA LEU A 68 -9.98 -14.18 3.77
C LEU A 68 -8.56 -14.50 3.31
N ILE A 69 -8.38 -14.57 2.00
CA ILE A 69 -7.07 -14.79 1.37
C ILE A 69 -6.09 -13.71 1.83
N LYS A 70 -4.91 -14.15 2.26
CA LYS A 70 -3.79 -13.28 2.65
C LYS A 70 -3.50 -12.23 1.56
N PRO A 71 -3.62 -10.92 1.87
CA PRO A 71 -3.39 -9.88 0.87
C PRO A 71 -1.91 -9.73 0.50
N GLU A 72 -1.65 -9.27 -0.72
CA GLU A 72 -0.34 -8.78 -1.13
C GLU A 72 -0.25 -7.27 -0.88
N ILE A 73 0.85 -6.81 -0.31
CA ILE A 73 1.04 -5.41 0.08
C ILE A 73 1.59 -4.62 -1.11
N HIS A 74 0.86 -3.61 -1.54
CA HIS A 74 1.25 -2.72 -2.62
C HIS A 74 1.84 -1.44 -2.01
N LEU A 75 3.14 -1.27 -2.16
CA LEU A 75 3.88 -0.13 -1.62
C LEU A 75 4.08 0.92 -2.72
N ASP A 76 3.68 2.17 -2.46
CA ASP A 76 3.96 3.30 -3.33
C ASP A 76 5.32 3.94 -2.99
N ILE A 77 6.40 3.16 -3.17
CA ILE A 77 7.77 3.61 -2.94
C ILE A 77 8.50 3.64 -4.27
N GLY A 78 8.95 4.84 -4.67
CA GLY A 78 9.87 5.00 -5.80
C GLY A 78 11.30 4.62 -5.41
N LEU A 79 12.05 4.01 -6.33
CA LEU A 79 13.42 3.50 -6.10
C LEU A 79 14.52 4.59 -6.12
N ASN A 80 14.18 5.87 -5.96
CA ASN A 80 15.14 6.98 -6.05
C ASN A 80 15.92 7.16 -4.74
N GLY A 81 17.16 7.68 -4.81
CA GLY A 81 18.20 7.54 -3.78
C GLY A 81 17.83 7.81 -2.31
N ARG A 82 17.00 8.81 -1.99
CA ARG A 82 16.54 9.09 -0.61
C ARG A 82 15.56 8.03 -0.06
N SER A 83 14.92 7.27 -0.93
CA SER A 83 13.92 6.26 -0.57
C SER A 83 14.52 4.87 -0.36
N LYS A 84 15.81 4.66 -0.69
CA LYS A 84 16.43 3.33 -0.66
C LYS A 84 16.60 2.75 0.76
N GLU A 85 16.96 3.59 1.72
CA GLU A 85 17.07 3.17 3.14
C GLU A 85 15.69 2.82 3.70
N VAL A 86 14.70 3.68 3.43
CA VAL A 86 13.30 3.48 3.84
C VAL A 86 12.72 2.22 3.22
N PHE A 87 13.03 1.99 1.95
CA PHE A 87 12.62 0.81 1.22
C PHE A 87 13.13 -0.47 1.89
N SER A 88 14.40 -0.52 2.30
CA SER A 88 14.95 -1.70 2.99
C SER A 88 14.22 -1.98 4.30
N VAL A 89 13.96 -0.93 5.09
CA VAL A 89 13.20 -1.04 6.34
C VAL A 89 11.78 -1.54 6.11
N ILE A 90 11.05 -0.93 5.19
CA ILE A 90 9.65 -1.28 4.91
C ILE A 90 9.56 -2.71 4.33
N THR A 91 10.40 -3.06 3.37
CA THR A 91 10.37 -4.42 2.78
C THR A 91 10.79 -5.50 3.78
N GLY A 92 11.76 -5.20 4.66
CA GLY A 92 12.12 -6.06 5.79
C GLY A 92 10.95 -6.25 6.75
N TYR A 93 10.22 -5.16 7.06
CA TYR A 93 9.04 -5.22 7.93
C TYR A 93 7.92 -6.07 7.32
N VAL A 94 7.57 -5.83 6.06
CA VAL A 94 6.52 -6.58 5.35
C VAL A 94 6.86 -8.08 5.28
N LYS A 95 8.11 -8.41 4.94
CA LYS A 95 8.59 -9.81 4.94
C LYS A 95 8.62 -10.42 6.33
N GLY A 96 8.99 -9.66 7.36
CA GLY A 96 9.02 -10.10 8.76
C GLY A 96 7.65 -10.52 9.27
N LEU A 97 6.57 -9.91 8.76
CA LEU A 97 5.19 -10.30 9.04
C LEU A 97 4.65 -11.39 8.09
N GLY A 98 5.48 -11.90 7.18
CA GLY A 98 5.12 -12.99 6.28
C GLY A 98 4.19 -12.59 5.13
N TYR A 99 4.16 -11.30 4.75
CA TYR A 99 3.40 -10.83 3.59
C TYR A 99 4.29 -10.69 2.35
N ASN A 100 3.69 -10.97 1.19
CA ASN A 100 4.28 -10.62 -0.11
C ASN A 100 4.06 -9.13 -0.39
N TYR A 101 4.92 -8.53 -1.23
CA TYR A 101 4.75 -7.15 -1.65
C TYR A 101 5.06 -6.91 -3.12
N LYS A 102 4.44 -5.86 -3.67
CA LYS A 102 4.77 -5.24 -4.96
C LYS A 102 5.06 -3.76 -4.78
N ILE A 103 5.98 -3.26 -5.59
CA ILE A 103 6.39 -1.85 -5.64
C ILE A 103 6.16 -1.30 -7.04
N LYS A 104 6.18 0.03 -7.21
CA LYS A 104 6.16 0.62 -8.55
C LYS A 104 7.33 0.09 -9.39
N PRO A 105 7.13 -0.25 -10.68
CA PRO A 105 5.89 -0.06 -11.43
C PRO A 105 4.78 -1.05 -11.08
N GLU A 106 5.07 -2.28 -10.63
CA GLU A 106 4.09 -3.37 -10.50
C GLU A 106 2.99 -3.23 -9.42
N SER A 107 3.00 -2.18 -8.60
CA SER A 107 1.92 -1.90 -7.63
C SER A 107 0.69 -1.26 -8.30
N PHE A 108 -0.33 -0.84 -7.52
CA PHE A 108 -1.69 -0.45 -7.98
C PHE A 108 -1.77 0.39 -9.26
N ALA A 109 -0.81 1.29 -9.47
CA ALA A 109 -0.76 2.17 -10.62
C ALA A 109 -0.53 1.42 -11.95
N ALA A 110 0.30 0.36 -12.00
CA ALA A 110 0.53 -0.36 -13.25
C ALA A 110 -0.56 -1.34 -13.63
N THR A 111 -1.41 -1.82 -12.71
CA THR A 111 -2.52 -2.69 -13.14
C THR A 111 -3.49 -1.94 -14.06
N ASN A 112 -3.68 -0.63 -13.83
CA ASN A 112 -4.44 0.23 -14.74
C ASN A 112 -3.68 0.53 -16.05
N VAL A 113 -2.35 0.68 -16.00
CA VAL A 113 -1.53 0.99 -17.19
C VAL A 113 -1.24 -0.24 -18.06
N ALA A 114 -1.12 -1.43 -17.49
CA ALA A 114 -0.88 -2.68 -18.21
C ALA A 114 -2.08 -3.08 -19.10
N HIS A 115 -3.30 -2.63 -18.76
CA HIS A 115 -4.47 -2.80 -19.63
C HIS A 115 -4.50 -1.83 -20.82
N LEU A 116 -3.71 -0.74 -20.81
CA LEU A 116 -3.59 0.17 -21.95
C LEU A 116 -2.64 -0.34 -23.04
N TYR A 117 -1.69 -1.22 -22.70
CA TYR A 117 -0.66 -1.72 -23.63
C TYR A 117 -0.85 -3.16 -24.10
N THR A 118 -1.95 -3.82 -23.71
CA THR A 118 -2.28 -5.16 -24.24
C THR A 118 -3.38 -5.01 -25.31
N LYS A 119 -2.96 -4.69 -26.54
CA LYS A 119 -3.70 -4.90 -27.78
C LYS A 119 -2.83 -5.65 -28.76
#